data_AF-A0A5E4MUT6-F1
#
_entry.id   AF-A0A5E4MUT6-F1
#
_cell.length_a   1.000
_cell.length_b   1.000
_cell.length_c   1.000
_cell.angle_alpha   90.00
_cell.angle_beta   90.00
_cell.angle_gamma   90.00
#
_symmetry.space_group_name_H-M   'P 1'
#
loop_
_entity.id
_entity.type
_entity.pdbx_description
1 polymer ?
#
loop_
_entity_poly.entity_id
_entity_poly.type
_entity_poly.pdbx_seq_one_letter_code
_entity_poly.pdbx_strand_id
1 'polypeptide(L)'
;MLLVSGVKLLINNITYLSKNEFAETLFKKFISQYPYLYGDHLISYNIHSLLHLPMFVKMHGPLDSFSCFKYENYLQEIKFSIKCSRYALPEIFNRIIEKEKCL
;
A
#
# COMPACT_ATOMS: atom_id res chain seq x y z
N MET A 1 -1.40 -17.63 -3.93
CA MET A 1 -1.32 -16.33 -3.24
C MET A 1 -2.45 -15.40 -3.73
N LEU A 2 -3.67 -15.51 -3.18
CA LEU A 2 -4.85 -14.77 -3.66
C LEU A 2 -4.69 -13.24 -3.56
N LEU A 3 -4.23 -12.75 -2.40
CA LEU A 3 -4.01 -11.33 -2.13
C LEU A 3 -3.05 -10.69 -3.15
N VAL A 4 -1.86 -11.28 -3.31
CA VAL A 4 -0.82 -10.77 -4.20
C VAL A 4 -1.29 -10.72 -5.65
N SER A 5 -2.02 -11.75 -6.10
CA SER A 5 -2.60 -11.79 -7.44
C SER A 5 -3.64 -10.68 -7.65
N GLY A 6 -4.55 -10.48 -6.69
CA GLY A 6 -5.54 -9.41 -6.76
C GLY A 6 -4.90 -8.01 -6.82
N VAL A 7 -3.92 -7.76 -5.96
CA VAL A 7 -3.17 -6.50 -5.93
C VAL A 7 -2.44 -6.25 -7.26
N LYS A 8 -1.74 -7.25 -7.82
CA LYS A 8 -1.05 -7.11 -9.11
C LYS A 8 -1.97 -6.74 -10.27
N LEU A 9 -3.17 -7.31 -10.30
CA LEU A 9 -4.16 -6.99 -11.34
C LEU A 9 -4.63 -5.53 -11.25
N LEU A 10 -4.76 -5.01 -10.03
CA LEU A 10 -5.21 -3.64 -9.78
C LEU A 10 -4.11 -2.58 -9.94
N ILE A 11 -2.84 -2.94 -9.78
CA ILE A 11 -1.69 -2.05 -9.98
C ILE A 11 -1.48 -1.72 -11.46
N ASN A 12 -1.67 -2.69 -12.36
CA ASN A 12 -1.29 -2.55 -13.75
C ASN A 12 -2.32 -1.69 -14.55
N ASN A 13 -1.82 -0.64 -15.20
CA ASN A 13 -2.59 0.35 -15.97
C ASN A 13 -3.43 -0.23 -17.13
N ILE A 14 -3.14 -1.45 -17.58
CA ILE A 14 -3.88 -2.14 -18.66
C ILE A 14 -4.96 -3.06 -18.06
N THR A 15 -4.64 -3.74 -16.95
CA THR A 15 -5.52 -4.79 -16.40
C THR A 15 -6.46 -4.31 -15.30
N TYR A 16 -6.20 -3.15 -14.68
CA TYR A 16 -6.92 -2.72 -13.48
C TYR A 16 -8.44 -2.60 -13.68
N LEU A 17 -8.87 -2.24 -14.89
CA LEU A 17 -10.29 -2.11 -15.24
C LEU A 17 -10.87 -3.42 -15.78
N SER A 18 -10.20 -4.03 -16.78
CA SER A 18 -10.68 -5.24 -17.46
C SER A 18 -10.69 -6.49 -16.56
N LYS A 19 -9.84 -6.53 -15.52
CA LYS A 19 -9.75 -7.63 -14.56
C LYS A 19 -10.21 -7.23 -13.16
N ASN A 20 -10.88 -6.09 -13.00
CA ASN A 20 -11.31 -5.57 -11.71
C ASN A 20 -12.22 -6.55 -10.95
N GLU A 21 -13.25 -7.08 -11.62
CA GLU A 21 -14.19 -8.04 -11.04
C GLU A 21 -13.53 -9.36 -10.65
N PHE A 22 -12.51 -9.77 -11.42
CA PHE A 22 -11.71 -10.93 -11.09
C PHE A 22 -10.88 -10.68 -9.83
N ALA A 23 -10.25 -9.51 -9.71
CA ALA A 23 -9.54 -9.11 -8.49
C ALA A 23 -10.47 -9.07 -7.26
N GLU A 24 -11.69 -8.56 -7.41
CA GLU A 24 -12.72 -8.58 -6.36
C GLU A 24 -13.03 -10.01 -5.90
N THR A 25 -13.17 -10.94 -6.85
CA THR A 25 -13.39 -12.37 -6.54
C THR A 25 -12.21 -12.96 -5.77
N LEU A 26 -10.97 -12.59 -6.13
CA LEU A 26 -9.77 -13.03 -5.41
C LEU A 26 -9.75 -12.50 -3.97
N PHE A 27 -10.12 -11.24 -3.74
CA PHE A 27 -10.20 -10.67 -2.39
C PHE A 27 -11.32 -11.29 -1.57
N LYS A 28 -12.52 -11.48 -2.14
CA LYS A 28 -13.63 -12.18 -1.47
C LYS A 28 -13.21 -13.59 -1.02
N LYS A 29 -12.52 -14.33 -1.89
CA LYS A 29 -12.00 -15.66 -1.57
C LYS A 29 -10.88 -15.63 -0.53
N PHE A 30 -10.02 -14.62 -0.55
CA PHE A 30 -8.99 -14.43 0.47
C PHE A 30 -9.61 -14.15 1.84
N ILE A 31 -10.56 -13.22 1.91
CA ILE A 31 -11.24 -12.83 3.14
C ILE A 31 -12.05 -14.00 3.71
N SER A 32 -12.73 -14.79 2.87
CA SER A 32 -13.47 -15.96 3.33
C SER A 32 -12.57 -17.06 3.91
N GLN A 33 -11.34 -17.21 3.40
CA GLN A 33 -10.36 -18.17 3.91
C GLN A 33 -9.60 -17.66 5.15
N TYR A 34 -9.54 -16.34 5.34
CA TYR A 34 -8.77 -15.69 6.41
C TYR A 34 -9.09 -16.20 7.83
N PRO A 35 -10.36 -16.24 8.28
CA PRO A 35 -10.70 -16.74 9.61
C PRO A 35 -10.25 -18.18 9.87
N TYR A 36 -10.35 -19.05 8.86
CA TYR A 36 -9.91 -20.45 8.98
C TYR A 36 -8.39 -20.61 9.07
N LEU A 37 -7.63 -19.68 8.50
CA LEU A 37 -6.16 -19.74 8.46
C LEU A 37 -5.50 -19.02 9.63
N TYR A 38 -6.11 -17.94 10.11
CA TYR A 38 -5.49 -17.02 11.08
C TYR A 38 -6.35 -16.81 12.34
N GLY A 39 -7.65 -17.12 12.28
CA GLY A 39 -8.62 -16.88 13.35
C GLY A 39 -9.44 -15.61 13.13
N ASP A 40 -10.73 -15.70 13.47
CA ASP A 40 -11.73 -14.65 13.24
C ASP A 40 -11.39 -13.32 13.92
N HIS A 41 -10.74 -13.39 15.09
CA HIS A 41 -10.31 -12.24 15.88
C HIS A 41 -9.24 -11.38 15.16
N LEU A 42 -8.61 -11.90 14.10
CA LEU A 42 -7.63 -11.17 13.29
C LEU A 42 -8.24 -10.52 12.04
N ILE A 43 -9.56 -10.66 11.81
CA ILE A 43 -10.27 -9.88 10.78
C ILE A 43 -10.38 -8.43 11.26
N SER A 44 -9.30 -7.70 11.05
CA SER A 44 -9.21 -6.28 11.37
C SER A 44 -9.74 -5.42 10.22
N TYR A 45 -9.83 -4.11 10.47
CA TYR A 45 -10.19 -3.10 9.47
C TYR A 45 -9.41 -3.28 8.14
N ASN A 46 -8.12 -3.56 8.21
CA ASN A 46 -7.26 -3.70 7.02
C ASN A 46 -7.70 -4.86 6.11
N ILE A 47 -8.20 -5.95 6.68
CA ILE A 47 -8.72 -7.10 5.91
C ILE A 47 -10.04 -6.72 5.22
N HIS A 48 -10.91 -6.00 5.93
CA HIS A 48 -12.16 -5.52 5.35
C HIS A 48 -11.93 -4.50 4.23
N SER A 49 -10.95 -3.60 4.37
CA SER A 49 -10.61 -2.60 3.35
C SER A 49 -10.24 -3.21 1.99
N LEU A 50 -9.72 -4.44 1.96
CA LEU A 50 -9.41 -5.16 0.72
C LEU A 50 -10.64 -5.40 -0.17
N LEU A 51 -11.84 -5.53 0.44
CA LEU A 51 -13.09 -5.71 -0.28
C LEU A 51 -13.47 -4.47 -1.11
N HIS A 52 -13.10 -3.29 -0.62
CA HIS A 52 -13.40 -1.99 -1.25
C HIS A 52 -12.35 -1.57 -2.27
N LEU A 53 -11.19 -2.22 -2.29
CA LEU A 53 -10.07 -1.86 -3.17
C LEU A 53 -10.43 -1.85 -4.67
N PRO A 54 -11.18 -2.84 -5.21
CA PRO A 54 -11.62 -2.80 -6.61
C PRO A 54 -12.49 -1.58 -6.94
N MET A 55 -13.36 -1.17 -6.01
CA MET A 55 -14.21 0.03 -6.14
C MET A 55 -13.35 1.30 -6.19
N PHE A 56 -12.41 1.45 -5.26
CA PHE A 56 -11.51 2.62 -5.26
C PHE A 56 -10.68 2.70 -6.53
N VAL A 57 -10.25 1.56 -7.07
CA VAL A 57 -9.51 1.52 -8.34
C VAL A 57 -10.37 1.91 -9.55
N LYS A 58 -11.68 1.63 -9.54
CA LYS A 58 -12.60 2.16 -10.56
C LYS A 58 -12.76 3.68 -10.45
N MET A 59 -12.70 4.25 -9.24
CA MET A 59 -12.91 5.68 -8.98
C MET A 59 -11.65 6.54 -9.19
N HIS A 60 -10.49 6.05 -8.75
CA HIS A 60 -9.25 6.83 -8.68
C HIS A 60 -8.18 6.37 -9.69
N GLY A 61 -8.51 5.38 -10.52
CA GLY A 61 -7.60 4.77 -11.47
C GLY A 61 -6.79 3.63 -10.87
N PRO A 62 -5.72 3.19 -11.55
CA PRO A 62 -4.92 2.03 -11.13
C PRO A 62 -4.34 2.23 -9.73
N LEU A 63 -4.19 1.14 -8.96
CA LEU A 63 -3.76 1.21 -7.56
C LEU A 63 -2.43 1.95 -7.35
N ASP A 64 -1.53 1.90 -8.34
CA ASP A 64 -0.24 2.59 -8.31
C ASP A 64 -0.36 4.13 -8.32
N SER A 65 -1.48 4.68 -8.82
CA SER A 65 -1.70 6.12 -8.91
C SER A 65 -1.89 6.75 -7.53
N PHE A 66 -2.57 6.05 -6.62
CA PHE A 66 -2.97 6.56 -5.31
C PHE A 66 -2.39 5.78 -4.12
N SER A 67 -1.68 4.68 -4.36
CA SER A 67 -0.95 3.97 -3.30
C SER A 67 0.33 4.71 -2.89
N CYS A 68 0.82 4.42 -1.68
CA CYS A 68 2.07 4.96 -1.17
C CYS A 68 3.32 4.18 -1.61
N PHE A 69 3.18 3.10 -2.41
CA PHE A 69 4.29 2.18 -2.71
C PHE A 69 5.53 2.87 -3.28
N LYS A 70 5.34 3.83 -4.18
CA LYS A 70 6.44 4.60 -4.80
C LYS A 70 7.21 5.49 -3.81
N TYR A 71 6.63 5.80 -2.65
CA TYR A 71 7.24 6.66 -1.63
C TYR A 71 7.92 5.87 -0.51
N GLU A 72 7.66 4.57 -0.37
CA GLU A 72 8.22 3.73 0.70
C GLU A 72 9.75 3.71 0.68
N ASN A 73 10.37 3.66 -0.51
CA ASN A 73 11.82 3.69 -0.65
C ASN A 73 12.41 5.00 -0.11
N TYR A 74 11.80 6.14 -0.44
CA TYR A 74 12.27 7.43 0.03
C TYR A 74 12.02 7.61 1.54
N LEU A 75 10.91 7.07 2.07
CA LEU A 75 10.64 7.06 3.50
C LEU A 75 11.73 6.29 4.28
N GLN A 76 12.24 5.19 3.72
CA GLN A 76 13.36 4.45 4.29
C GLN A 76 14.64 5.30 4.36
N GLU A 77 14.96 6.08 3.33
CA GLU A 77 16.10 7.00 3.35
C GLU A 77 15.96 8.08 4.42
N ILE A 78 14.76 8.67 4.55
CA ILE A 78 14.47 9.65 5.60
C ILE A 78 14.71 9.01 6.97
N LYS A 79 14.19 7.80 7.19
CA LYS A 79 14.33 7.09 8.46
C LYS A 79 15.80 6.85 8.83
N PHE A 80 16.66 6.49 7.86
CA PHE A 80 18.09 6.30 8.12
C PHE A 80 18.86 7.60 8.38
N SER A 81 18.34 8.75 7.92
CA SER A 81 19.00 10.05 8.13
C SER A 81 18.84 10.59 9.56
N ILE A 82 17.88 10.05 10.32
CA ILE A 82 17.55 10.48 11.69
C ILE A 82 18.48 9.77 12.68
N LYS A 83 19.21 10.55 13.48
CA LYS A 83 20.06 10.03 14.57
C LYS A 83 19.38 10.10 15.93
N CYS A 84 18.46 11.05 16.15
CA CYS A 84 17.78 11.23 17.43
C CYS A 84 16.27 11.47 17.27
N SER A 85 15.47 10.58 17.85
CA SER A 85 14.00 10.66 17.76
C SER A 85 13.39 11.82 18.56
N ARG A 86 14.13 12.43 19.51
CA ARG A 86 13.63 13.53 20.36
C ARG A 86 13.28 14.78 19.56
N TYR A 87 13.97 15.03 18.45
CA TYR A 87 13.76 16.18 17.57
C TYR A 87 13.72 15.74 16.09
N ALA A 88 12.99 14.65 15.81
CA ALA A 88 12.96 14.02 14.50
C ALA A 88 12.57 14.99 13.37
N LEU A 89 11.55 15.83 13.57
CA LEU A 89 11.09 16.76 12.53
C LEU A 89 12.15 17.83 12.17
N PRO A 90 12.73 18.58 13.14
CA PRO A 90 13.86 19.47 12.84
C PRO A 90 15.05 18.77 12.20
N GLU A 91 15.38 17.54 12.66
CA GLU A 91 16.51 16.78 12.12
C GLU A 91 16.26 16.38 10.65
N ILE A 92 15.07 15.85 10.33
CA ILE A 92 14.67 15.53 8.96
C ILE A 92 14.77 16.78 8.07
N PHE A 93 14.23 17.91 8.53
CA PHE A 93 14.25 19.16 7.77
C PHE A 93 15.68 19.60 7.44
N ASN A 94 16.57 19.62 8.44
CA ASN A 94 17.98 19.97 8.25
C ASN A 94 18.69 18.98 7.31
N ARG A 95 18.42 17.67 7.44
CA ARG A 95 18.99 16.64 6.57
C ARG A 95 18.56 16.78 5.11
N ILE A 96 17.30 17.14 4.86
CA ILE A 96 16.80 17.41 3.50
C ILE A 96 17.53 18.62 2.90
N ILE A 97 17.64 19.72 3.65
CA ILE A 97 18.37 20.92 3.22
C ILE A 97 19.86 20.62 2.97
N GLU A 98 20.50 19.84 3.82
CA GLU A 98 21.90 19.39 3.64
C GLU A 98 22.06 18.63 2.31
N LYS A 99 21.16 17.68 2.01
CA LYS A 99 21.20 16.91 0.76
C LYS A 99 20.98 17.80 -0.48
N GLU A 100 20.06 18.75 -0.42
CA GLU A 100 19.78 19.68 -1.53
C GLU A 100 20.94 20.64 -1.82
N LYS A 101 21.73 21.02 -0.81
CA LYS A 101 22.92 21.89 -0.98
C LYS A 101 24.15 21.17 -1.53
N CYS A 102 24.20 19.84 -1.46
CA CYS A 102 25.31 19.04 -1.98
C CYS A 102 25.09 18.55 -3.43
N LEU A 103 23.92 18.85 -4.01
CA LEU A 103 23.61 18.70 -5.44
C LEU A 103 23.95 19.99 -6.20
#